data_AF-A0A0S2M3C9-F1
#
_entry.id   AF-A0A0S2M3C9-F1
#
_cell.length_a   1.000
_cell.length_b   1.000
_cell.length_c   1.000
_cell.angle_alpha   90.00
_cell.angle_beta   90.00
_cell.angle_gamma   90.00
#
_symmetry.space_group_name_H-M   'P 1'
#
loop_
_entity.id
_entity.type
_entity.pdbx_description
1 polymer ?
#
loop_
_entity_poly.entity_id
_entity_poly.type
_entity_poly.pdbx_seq_one_letter_code
_entity_poly.pdbx_strand_id
1 'polypeptide(L)'
;MPPPFSLSEESTSPGGSLTVQAEDADCDPRYGENAQIHLEVVDSSGAKIVELQAPMNDAGGFSANLTLPETAAPGQATVSAYPYSLDWCDDTGRNNRVGSPERFGTPEIQRVSCVMPAVPLTITP
;
A
#
# COMPACT_ATOMS: atom_id res chain seq x y z
N MET A 1 -0.11 5.95 10.68
CA MET A 1 0.73 5.44 9.56
C MET A 1 0.03 4.19 9.06
N PRO A 2 -0.09 3.93 7.75
CA PRO A 2 -0.62 2.64 7.30
C PRO A 2 0.26 1.51 7.84
N PRO A 3 -0.34 0.34 8.11
CA PRO A 3 0.39 -0.81 8.60
C PRO A 3 1.47 -1.22 7.60
N PRO A 4 2.63 -1.71 8.06
CA PRO A 4 3.62 -2.28 7.17
C PRO A 4 3.02 -3.48 6.44
N PHE A 5 3.31 -3.61 5.15
CA PHE A 5 2.88 -4.75 4.35
C PHE A 5 4.03 -5.74 4.14
N SER A 6 3.67 -6.97 3.78
CA SER A 6 4.59 -8.05 3.43
C SER A 6 4.13 -8.76 2.16
N LEU A 7 5.05 -9.55 1.59
CA LEU A 7 4.79 -10.45 0.48
C LEU A 7 4.72 -11.89 1.02
N SER A 8 3.84 -12.73 0.48
CA SER A 8 3.81 -14.15 0.82
C SER A 8 5.09 -14.90 0.41
N GLU A 9 5.77 -14.37 -0.62
CA GLU A 9 7.01 -14.89 -1.17
C GLU A 9 7.94 -13.73 -1.52
N GLU A 10 9.25 -13.91 -1.32
CA GLU A 10 10.26 -12.91 -1.65
C GLU A 10 10.76 -13.03 -3.10
N SER A 11 10.26 -14.02 -3.85
CA SER A 11 10.58 -14.23 -5.25
C SER A 11 9.42 -14.83 -6.03
N THR A 12 9.35 -14.55 -7.34
CA THR A 12 8.36 -15.16 -8.25
C THR A 12 8.84 -15.07 -9.70
N SER A 13 8.34 -15.93 -10.58
CA SER A 13 8.66 -15.88 -12.01
C SER A 13 7.70 -14.94 -12.77
N PRO A 14 8.05 -14.50 -13.98
CA PRO A 14 7.08 -13.88 -14.89
C PRO A 14 5.85 -14.78 -15.07
N GLY A 15 4.66 -14.19 -15.08
CA GLY A 15 3.38 -14.92 -15.07
C GLY A 15 2.99 -15.55 -13.72
N GLY A 16 3.91 -15.55 -12.74
CA GLY A 16 3.66 -16.02 -11.37
C GLY A 16 2.76 -15.07 -10.58
N SER A 17 2.24 -15.58 -9.46
CA SER A 17 1.38 -14.83 -8.55
C SER A 17 1.82 -14.99 -7.11
N LEU A 18 1.74 -13.91 -6.34
CA LEU A 18 1.98 -13.89 -4.90
C LEU A 18 0.96 -12.99 -4.19
N THR A 19 0.88 -13.09 -2.87
CA THR A 19 -0.01 -12.25 -2.06
C THR A 19 0.75 -11.08 -1.46
N VAL A 20 0.18 -9.88 -1.56
CA VAL A 20 0.61 -8.68 -0.82
C VAL A 20 -0.42 -8.41 0.26
N GLN A 21 0.03 -8.28 1.51
CA GLN A 21 -0.88 -8.17 2.65
C GLN A 21 -0.34 -7.28 3.76
N ALA A 22 -1.25 -6.67 4.51
CA ALA A 22 -0.94 -5.95 5.75
C ALA A 22 -1.97 -6.30 6.82
N GLU A 23 -1.52 -6.35 8.08
CA GLU A 23 -2.39 -6.51 9.24
C GLU A 23 -3.09 -5.19 9.59
N ASP A 24 -4.12 -5.27 10.43
CA ASP A 24 -4.82 -4.07 10.93
C ASP A 24 -3.89 -3.21 11.79
N ALA A 25 -4.07 -1.89 11.72
CA ALA A 25 -3.35 -0.99 12.61
C ALA A 25 -4.00 -0.93 14.00
N ASP A 26 -3.18 -0.95 15.06
CA ASP A 26 -3.64 -0.84 16.45
C ASP A 26 -4.16 0.56 16.85
N CYS A 27 -4.01 1.56 15.99
CA CYS A 27 -4.25 2.97 16.30
C CYS A 27 -5.59 3.53 15.77
N ASP A 28 -6.51 2.67 15.35
CA ASP A 28 -7.83 3.02 14.80
C ASP A 28 -7.77 4.14 13.73
N PRO A 29 -7.21 3.85 12.54
CA PRO A 29 -6.93 4.87 11.54
C PRO A 29 -8.16 5.39 10.76
N ARG A 30 -9.30 4.70 10.84
CA ARG A 30 -10.60 5.09 10.26
C ARG A 30 -10.54 5.44 8.76
N TYR A 31 -9.99 4.55 7.93
CA TYR A 31 -9.87 4.77 6.49
C TYR A 31 -11.20 4.75 5.71
N GLY A 32 -12.27 4.22 6.30
CA GLY A 32 -13.60 4.10 5.72
C GLY A 32 -13.90 2.71 5.11
N GLU A 33 -15.19 2.38 5.02
CA GLU A 33 -15.68 1.06 4.58
C GLU A 33 -15.35 0.70 3.11
N ASN A 34 -15.02 1.69 2.27
CA ASN A 34 -14.63 1.49 0.88
C ASN A 34 -13.18 1.92 0.63
N ALA A 35 -12.34 1.86 1.66
CA ALA A 35 -10.94 2.17 1.50
C ALA A 35 -10.28 1.21 0.49
N GLN A 36 -9.30 1.72 -0.23
CA GLN A 36 -8.53 0.96 -1.21
C GLN A 36 -7.06 1.22 -0.99
N ILE A 37 -6.23 0.27 -1.40
CA ILE A 37 -4.82 0.50 -1.64
C ILE A 37 -4.58 0.77 -3.13
N HIS A 38 -3.48 1.47 -3.40
CA HIS A 38 -2.79 1.49 -4.67
C HIS A 38 -1.56 0.60 -4.55
N LEU A 39 -1.36 -0.27 -5.54
CA LEU A 39 -0.27 -1.23 -5.60
C LEU A 39 0.50 -1.07 -6.90
N GLU A 40 1.82 -0.95 -6.81
CA GLU A 40 2.71 -0.80 -7.95
C GLU A 40 3.88 -1.78 -7.86
N VAL A 41 4.30 -2.28 -9.02
CA VAL A 41 5.54 -3.07 -9.15
C VAL A 41 6.43 -2.43 -10.20
N VAL A 42 7.67 -2.14 -9.82
CA VAL A 42 8.73 -1.68 -10.71
C VAL A 42 9.76 -2.79 -10.83
N ASP A 43 10.02 -3.27 -12.04
CA ASP A 43 10.97 -4.36 -12.29
C ASP A 43 12.43 -3.88 -12.35
N SER A 44 13.35 -4.81 -12.62
CA SER A 44 14.78 -4.53 -12.68
C SER A 44 15.20 -3.58 -13.80
N SER A 45 14.35 -3.39 -14.81
CA SER A 45 14.57 -2.42 -15.88
C SER A 45 14.21 -0.99 -15.45
N GLY A 46 13.55 -0.83 -14.29
CA GLY A 46 12.96 0.42 -13.83
C GLY A 46 11.58 0.69 -14.45
N ALA A 47 11.00 -0.27 -15.18
CA ALA A 47 9.67 -0.14 -15.75
C ALA A 47 8.61 -0.47 -14.70
N LYS A 48 7.56 0.35 -14.62
CA LYS A 48 6.34 -0.02 -13.89
C LYS A 48 5.58 -1.07 -14.69
N ILE A 49 5.55 -2.30 -14.17
CA ILE A 49 4.98 -3.46 -14.83
C ILE A 49 3.60 -3.84 -14.28
N VAL A 50 3.26 -3.38 -13.08
CA VAL A 50 1.93 -3.53 -12.47
C VAL A 50 1.52 -2.22 -11.82
N GLU A 51 0.26 -1.84 -12.00
CA GLU A 51 -0.41 -0.75 -11.31
C GLU A 51 -1.88 -1.13 -11.13
N LEU A 52 -2.33 -1.30 -9.89
CA LEU A 52 -3.72 -1.68 -9.60
C LEU A 52 -4.22 -1.10 -8.28
N GLN A 53 -5.53 -1.17 -8.08
CA GLN A 53 -6.16 -0.88 -6.80
C GLN A 53 -6.78 -2.16 -6.22
N ALA A 54 -6.72 -2.31 -4.90
CA ALA A 54 -7.32 -3.42 -4.19
C ALA A 54 -8.07 -2.95 -2.92
N PRO A 55 -9.08 -3.69 -2.45
CA PRO A 55 -9.82 -3.32 -1.24
C PRO A 55 -8.92 -3.29 0.00
N MET A 56 -9.22 -2.35 0.91
CA MET A 56 -8.60 -2.20 2.22
C MET A 56 -9.70 -1.97 3.25
N ASN A 57 -9.55 -2.52 4.45
CA ASN A 57 -10.53 -2.30 5.51
C ASN A 57 -10.32 -0.94 6.23
N ASP A 58 -11.26 -0.59 7.11
CA ASP A 58 -11.24 0.66 7.90
C ASP A 58 -9.98 0.80 8.77
N ALA A 59 -9.40 -0.33 9.20
CA ALA A 59 -8.19 -0.39 10.03
C ALA A 59 -6.88 -0.43 9.23
N GLY A 60 -6.94 -0.45 7.90
CA GLY A 60 -5.78 -0.44 6.99
C GLY A 60 -5.27 -1.82 6.60
N GLY A 61 -5.86 -2.90 7.11
CA GLY A 61 -5.55 -4.26 6.70
C GLY A 61 -6.05 -4.56 5.29
N PHE A 62 -5.26 -5.32 4.54
CA PHE A 62 -5.62 -5.76 3.19
C PHE A 62 -4.94 -7.08 2.82
N SER A 63 -5.48 -7.75 1.81
CA SER A 63 -4.84 -8.87 1.13
C SER A 63 -5.18 -8.80 -0.36
N ALA A 64 -4.15 -8.78 -1.20
CA ALA A 64 -4.27 -8.62 -2.64
C ALA A 64 -3.41 -9.65 -3.36
N ASN A 65 -3.96 -10.29 -4.39
CA ASN A 65 -3.19 -11.15 -5.28
C ASN A 65 -2.49 -10.29 -6.33
N LEU A 66 -1.17 -10.45 -6.43
CA LEU A 66 -0.31 -9.76 -7.38
C LEU A 66 0.20 -10.77 -8.40
N THR A 67 -0.16 -10.58 -9.67
CA THR A 67 0.34 -11.38 -10.80
C THR A 67 1.32 -10.56 -11.62
N LEU A 68 2.52 -11.09 -11.85
CA LEU A 68 3.50 -10.44 -12.72
C LEU A 68 3.18 -10.73 -14.20
N PRO A 69 3.36 -9.76 -15.11
CA PRO A 69 3.26 -10.03 -16.53
C PRO A 69 4.36 -11.01 -16.99
N GLU A 70 4.09 -11.79 -18.03
CA GLU A 70 5.08 -12.71 -18.62
C GLU A 70 6.32 -11.98 -19.18
N THR A 71 6.20 -10.68 -19.45
CA THR A 71 7.28 -9.82 -19.96
C THR A 71 8.12 -9.18 -18.86
N ALA A 72 7.89 -9.50 -17.59
CA ALA A 72 8.62 -8.89 -16.47
C ALA A 72 10.12 -9.19 -16.55
N ALA A 73 10.96 -8.16 -16.39
CA ALA A 73 12.41 -8.33 -16.45
C ALA A 73 12.93 -9.09 -15.20
N PRO A 74 13.72 -10.16 -15.36
CA PRO A 74 14.34 -10.85 -14.23
C PRO A 74 15.27 -9.93 -13.42
N GLY A 75 15.36 -10.15 -12.11
CA GLY A 75 16.22 -9.39 -11.20
C GLY A 75 15.47 -8.77 -10.02
N GLN A 76 16.09 -7.77 -9.39
CA GLN A 76 15.50 -7.07 -8.25
C GLN A 76 14.39 -6.14 -8.72
N ALA A 77 13.20 -6.33 -8.19
CA ALA A 77 12.02 -5.50 -8.37
C ALA A 77 11.62 -4.88 -7.03
N THR A 78 10.79 -3.85 -7.11
CA THR A 78 10.23 -3.17 -5.94
C THR A 78 8.71 -3.23 -6.00
N VAL A 79 8.09 -3.74 -4.94
CA VAL A 79 6.65 -3.69 -4.73
C VAL A 79 6.35 -2.53 -3.79
N SER A 80 5.38 -1.70 -4.13
CA SER A 80 4.88 -0.63 -3.26
C SER A 80 3.38 -0.78 -3.08
N ALA A 81 2.90 -0.64 -1.85
CA ALA A 81 1.48 -0.64 -1.53
C ALA A 81 1.18 0.46 -0.50
N TYR A 82 0.17 1.28 -0.78
CA TYR A 82 -0.21 2.40 0.08
C TYR A 82 -1.69 2.71 -0.09
N PRO A 83 -2.37 3.28 0.93
CA PRO A 83 -3.76 3.71 0.80
C PRO A 83 -3.97 4.66 -0.38
N TYR A 84 -4.98 4.39 -1.20
CA TYR A 84 -5.32 5.19 -2.37
C TYR A 84 -6.04 6.48 -1.97
N SER A 85 -5.74 7.57 -2.69
CA SER A 85 -6.40 8.88 -2.54
C SER A 85 -6.38 9.46 -1.11
N LEU A 86 -5.38 9.11 -0.31
CA LEU A 86 -5.09 9.83 0.92
C LEU A 86 -4.27 11.07 0.62
N ASP A 87 -4.75 12.22 1.08
CA ASP A 87 -3.93 13.43 1.16
C ASP A 87 -2.92 13.24 2.30
N TRP A 88 -1.80 12.58 1.98
CA TRP A 88 -0.74 12.26 2.95
C TRP A 88 0.01 13.53 3.38
N CYS A 89 0.07 14.51 2.49
CA CYS A 89 0.49 15.87 2.78
C CYS A 89 -0.73 16.63 3.30
N ASP A 90 -1.06 16.49 4.58
CA ASP A 90 -2.09 17.31 5.24
C ASP A 90 -1.63 18.78 5.35
N ASP A 91 -1.53 19.44 4.19
CA ASP A 91 -1.31 20.87 3.99
C ASP A 91 -2.65 21.58 3.65
N THR A 92 -3.76 20.82 3.55
CA THR A 92 -5.09 21.33 3.17
C THR A 92 -6.07 21.44 4.34
N GLY A 93 -5.74 20.91 5.53
CA GLY A 93 -6.60 20.95 6.71
C GLY A 93 -7.90 20.14 6.56
N ARG A 94 -7.99 19.30 5.52
CA ARG A 94 -9.05 18.32 5.33
C ARG A 94 -8.48 16.93 5.58
N ASN A 95 -8.42 16.59 6.86
CA ASN A 95 -8.04 15.25 7.24
C ASN A 95 -9.21 14.30 6.97
N ASN A 96 -9.10 13.47 5.94
CA ASN A 96 -10.06 12.39 5.68
C ASN A 96 -10.03 11.29 6.78
N ARG A 97 -9.08 11.36 7.74
CA ARG A 97 -9.00 10.45 8.91
C ARG A 97 -9.85 10.88 10.11
N VAL A 98 -10.42 12.09 10.10
CA VAL A 98 -11.24 12.57 11.23
C VAL A 98 -12.60 12.97 10.68
N GLY A 99 -13.65 12.26 11.11
CA GLY A 99 -14.98 12.87 11.15
C GLY A 99 -14.88 14.18 11.94
N SER A 100 -15.59 15.21 11.48
CA SER A 100 -15.49 16.60 11.94
C SER A 100 -15.08 16.76 13.42
N PRO A 101 -14.14 17.69 13.74
CA PRO A 101 -13.56 17.88 15.08
C PRO A 101 -14.59 18.16 16.19
N GLU A 102 -15.85 18.40 15.84
CA GLU A 102 -16.96 18.66 16.76
C GLU A 102 -17.43 17.42 17.55
N ARG A 103 -17.01 16.20 17.19
CA ARG A 103 -17.54 14.97 17.83
C ARG A 103 -16.58 14.23 18.76
N PHE A 104 -15.25 14.41 18.64
CA PHE A 104 -14.28 13.56 19.35
C PHE A 104 -13.07 14.28 19.99
N GLY A 105 -13.06 15.62 20.03
CA GLY A 105 -11.90 16.38 20.52
C GLY A 105 -10.73 16.34 19.54
N THR A 106 -9.82 17.31 19.62
CA THR A 106 -8.68 17.42 18.71
C THR A 106 -7.71 16.25 18.91
N PRO A 107 -7.58 15.30 17.97
CA PRO A 107 -6.53 14.30 18.05
C PRO A 107 -5.19 15.01 17.80
N GLU A 108 -4.13 14.64 18.54
CA GLU A 108 -2.77 15.09 18.20
C GLU A 108 -2.41 14.57 16.81
N ILE A 109 -2.37 15.47 15.83
CA ILE A 109 -2.04 15.13 14.44
C ILE A 109 -0.53 14.86 14.37
N GLN A 110 -0.15 13.59 14.41
CA GLN A 110 1.25 13.19 14.26
C GLN A 110 1.62 13.18 12.76
N ARG A 111 2.59 14.03 12.38
CA ARG A 111 3.17 14.03 11.03
C ARG A 111 3.90 12.71 10.81
N VAL A 112 3.34 11.83 9.98
CA VAL A 112 3.99 10.58 9.56
C VAL A 112 4.72 10.81 8.23
N SER A 113 5.98 10.37 8.17
CA SER A 113 6.90 10.51 7.02
C SER A 113 6.25 10.19 5.66
N CYS A 114 6.64 10.92 4.60
CA CYS A 114 6.13 10.80 3.23
C CYS A 114 6.80 9.68 2.40
N VAL A 115 7.59 8.80 3.02
CA VAL A 115 8.29 7.73 2.31
C VAL A 115 7.27 6.67 1.91
N MET A 116 7.13 6.45 0.60
CA MET A 116 6.31 5.36 0.05
C MET A 116 6.86 4.01 0.55
N PRO A 117 6.04 3.17 1.20
CA PRO A 117 6.45 1.84 1.61
C PRO A 117 6.85 1.00 0.39
N ALA A 118 8.05 0.42 0.44
CA ALA A 118 8.63 -0.37 -0.64
C ALA A 118 9.25 -1.65 -0.08
N VAL A 119 8.88 -2.79 -0.65
CA VAL A 119 9.40 -4.12 -0.29
C VAL A 119 10.09 -4.74 -1.51
N PRO A 120 11.32 -5.27 -1.37
CA PRO A 120 12.01 -5.91 -2.48
C PRO A 120 11.34 -7.23 -2.88
N LEU A 121 11.37 -7.53 -4.18
CA LEU A 121 10.92 -8.79 -4.76
C LEU A 121 11.98 -9.26 -5.76
N THR A 122 12.34 -10.54 -5.74
CA THR A 122 13.24 -11.11 -6.75
C THR A 122 12.45 -11.77 -7.87
N ILE A 123 12.49 -11.20 -9.07
CA ILE A 123 11.91 -11.82 -10.27
C ILE A 123 12.91 -12.85 -10.81
N THR A 124 12.53 -14.13 -10.78
CA THR A 124 13.40 -15.20 -11.29
C THR A 124 13.36 -15.22 -12.83
N PRO A 125 14.40 -15.76 -13.49
CA PRO A 125 14.36 -16.04 -14.92
C PRO A 125 13.22 -16.97 -15.33
#